data_AF-A0A417YTY6-F1
#
_entry.id   AF-A0A417YTY6-F1
#
_cell.length_a   1.000
_cell.length_b   1.000
_cell.length_c   1.000
_cell.angle_alpha   90.00
_cell.angle_beta   90.00
_cell.angle_gamma   90.00
#
_symmetry.space_group_name_H-M   'P 1'
#
loop_
_entity.id
_entity.type
_entity.pdbx_description
1 polymer ?
#
loop_
_entity_poly.entity_id
_entity_poly.type
_entity_poly.pdbx_seq_one_letter_code
_entity_poly.pdbx_strand_id
1 'polypeptide(L)'
;MFKSLKKKMKDQRGLTLIELLAVIVILGIIAAIAIPAIGGLISKTKDDAKVSEALQIISAAKLAHASNATVQEWDQVALADMVENVKDPDGFTVKYSPTTKKYSIVGHHSAAIIDSGYTATTEVTETELLNYSGN
;
A
#
# COMPACT_ATOMS: atom_id res chain seq x y z
N MET A 1 30.20 -45.09 27.74
CA MET A 1 29.70 -44.77 26.37
C MET A 1 29.67 -43.26 26.04
N PHE A 2 29.66 -42.34 27.02
CA PHE A 2 29.60 -40.87 26.80
C PHE A 2 30.90 -40.17 26.31
N LYS A 3 32.02 -40.90 26.15
CA LYS A 3 33.33 -40.32 25.79
C LYS A 3 33.42 -39.84 24.33
N SER A 4 32.57 -40.38 23.45
CA SER A 4 32.52 -40.04 22.03
C SER A 4 31.87 -38.67 21.75
N LEU A 5 30.79 -38.31 22.46
CA LEU A 5 30.12 -37.01 22.30
C LEU A 5 31.01 -35.84 22.76
N LYS A 6 31.77 -36.02 23.85
CA LYS A 6 32.67 -34.98 24.38
C LYS A 6 33.85 -34.66 23.45
N LYS A 7 34.20 -35.58 22.54
CA LYS A 7 35.26 -35.38 21.53
C LYS A 7 34.77 -34.55 20.34
N LYS A 8 33.52 -34.74 19.89
CA LYS A 8 32.92 -33.96 18.79
C LYS A 8 32.69 -32.49 19.12
N MET A 9 32.39 -32.14 20.37
CA MET A 9 32.27 -30.73 20.81
C MET A 9 33.63 -30.00 20.91
N LYS A 10 34.75 -30.75 20.90
CA LYS A 10 36.12 -30.23 20.95
C LYS A 10 36.75 -30.08 19.57
N ASP A 11 36.13 -30.59 18.51
CA ASP A 11 36.48 -30.31 17.11
C ASP A 11 35.91 -28.94 16.70
N GLN A 12 36.36 -27.88 17.37
CA GLN A 12 36.15 -26.51 16.93
C GLN A 12 37.21 -26.16 15.88
N ARG A 13 37.20 -26.86 14.75
CA ARG A 13 37.88 -26.37 13.54
C ARG A 13 37.14 -25.09 13.14
N GLY A 14 37.58 -23.98 13.72
CA GLY A 14 36.94 -22.69 13.62
C GLY A 14 37.00 -22.15 12.21
N LEU A 15 35.92 -21.50 11.80
CA LEU A 15 35.88 -20.64 10.63
C LEU A 15 37.06 -19.67 10.69
N THR A 16 37.80 -19.58 9.59
CA THR A 16 38.90 -18.62 9.48
C THR A 16 38.34 -17.21 9.28
N LEU A 17 39.07 -16.19 9.71
CA LEU A 17 38.66 -14.79 9.51
C LEU A 17 38.47 -14.45 8.02
N ILE A 18 39.24 -15.10 7.13
CA ILE A 18 39.15 -14.86 5.69
C ILE A 18 37.86 -15.42 5.08
N GLU A 19 37.34 -16.54 5.61
CA GLU A 19 36.05 -17.09 5.19
C GLU A 19 34.89 -16.18 5.61
N LEU A 20 34.94 -15.66 6.85
CA LEU A 20 33.95 -14.68 7.29
C LEU A 20 34.03 -13.38 6.48
N LEU A 21 35.24 -12.93 6.14
CA LEU A 21 35.47 -11.74 5.33
C LEU A 21 34.88 -11.87 3.91
N ALA A 22 35.09 -13.01 3.25
CA ALA A 22 34.53 -13.24 1.91
C ALA A 22 32.99 -13.19 1.91
N VAL A 23 32.36 -13.75 2.95
CA VAL A 23 30.88 -13.76 3.09
C VAL A 23 30.32 -12.35 3.27
N ILE A 24 30.90 -11.53 4.16
CA ILE A 24 30.40 -10.16 4.39
C ILE A 24 30.58 -9.27 3.15
N VAL A 25 31.62 -9.50 2.35
CA VAL A 25 31.83 -8.78 1.08
C VAL A 25 30.72 -9.11 0.09
N ILE A 26 30.40 -10.40 -0.10
CA ILE A 26 29.32 -10.83 -0.98
C ILE A 26 27.97 -10.29 -0.49
N LEU A 27 27.67 -10.41 0.81
CA LEU A 27 26.45 -9.85 1.40
C LEU A 27 26.38 -8.33 1.25
N GLY A 28 27.50 -7.62 1.36
CA GLY A 28 27.58 -6.18 1.15
C GLY A 28 27.22 -5.75 -0.27
N ILE A 29 27.73 -6.48 -1.27
CA ILE A 29 27.41 -6.23 -2.69
C ILE A 29 25.91 -6.48 -2.96
N ILE A 30 25.37 -7.58 -2.44
CA ILE A 30 23.93 -7.91 -2.59
C ILE A 30 23.08 -6.83 -1.90
N ALA A 31 23.43 -6.44 -0.67
CA ALA A 31 22.69 -5.45 0.10
C ALA A 31 22.68 -4.07 -0.58
N ALA A 32 23.79 -3.66 -1.21
CA ALA A 32 23.90 -2.38 -1.90
C ALA A 32 22.88 -2.21 -3.04
N ILE A 33 22.55 -3.30 -3.75
CA ILE A 33 21.56 -3.29 -4.84
C ILE A 33 20.15 -3.57 -4.30
N ALA A 34 20.03 -4.51 -3.37
CA ALA A 34 18.73 -4.96 -2.86
C ALA A 34 17.99 -3.87 -2.07
N ILE A 35 18.69 -3.08 -1.24
CA ILE A 35 18.05 -2.10 -0.36
C ILE A 35 17.31 -1.00 -1.15
N PRO A 36 17.93 -0.29 -2.12
CA PRO A 36 17.23 0.72 -2.90
C PRO A 36 16.09 0.13 -3.74
N ALA A 37 16.29 -1.05 -4.33
CA ALA A 37 15.30 -1.71 -5.16
C ALA A 37 14.03 -2.10 -4.37
N ILE A 38 14.21 -2.71 -3.18
CA ILE A 38 13.10 -3.07 -2.29
C ILE A 38 12.42 -1.82 -1.73
N GLY A 39 13.19 -0.77 -1.40
CA GLY A 39 12.64 0.50 -0.92
C GLY A 39 11.66 1.15 -1.90
N GLY A 40 12.05 1.26 -3.17
CA GLY A 40 11.19 1.81 -4.22
C GLY A 40 9.97 0.93 -4.53
N LEU A 41 10.13 -0.40 -4.45
CA LEU A 41 9.01 -1.33 -4.61
C LEU A 41 7.99 -1.17 -3.48
N ILE A 42 8.45 -1.07 -2.23
CA ILE A 42 7.57 -0.89 -1.06
C ILE A 42 6.78 0.43 -1.16
N SER A 43 7.41 1.53 -1.58
CA SER A 43 6.68 2.80 -1.74
C SER A 43 5.59 2.67 -2.80
N LYS A 44 5.91 2.07 -3.96
CA LYS A 44 4.93 1.82 -5.02
C LYS A 44 3.78 0.94 -4.53
N THR A 45 4.07 -0.16 -3.82
CA THR A 45 3.03 -1.02 -3.25
C THR A 45 2.12 -0.30 -2.25
N LYS A 46 2.66 0.64 -1.46
CA LYS A 46 1.86 1.46 -0.55
C LYS A 46 0.96 2.42 -1.31
N ASP A 47 1.47 3.04 -2.38
CA ASP A 47 0.69 3.95 -3.22
C ASP A 47 -0.43 3.19 -3.95
N ASP A 48 -0.11 2.03 -4.53
CA ASP A 48 -1.07 1.16 -5.19
C ASP A 48 -2.15 0.67 -4.21
N ALA A 49 -1.78 0.36 -2.95
CA ALA A 49 -2.75 -0.02 -1.91
C ALA A 49 -3.73 1.12 -1.60
N LYS A 50 -3.25 2.36 -1.48
CA LYS A 50 -4.12 3.54 -1.25
C LYS A 50 -5.04 3.79 -2.43
N VAL A 51 -4.56 3.66 -3.66
CA VAL A 51 -5.41 3.81 -4.86
C VAL A 51 -6.47 2.70 -4.92
N SER A 52 -6.09 1.46 -4.58
CA SER A 52 -7.04 0.34 -4.50
C SER A 52 -8.11 0.55 -3.43
N GLU A 53 -7.72 1.06 -2.25
CA GLU A 53 -8.64 1.43 -1.16
C GLU A 53 -9.65 2.48 -1.62
N ALA A 54 -9.19 3.54 -2.30
CA ALA A 54 -10.07 4.56 -2.88
C ALA A 54 -11.08 3.99 -3.90
N LEU A 55 -10.64 3.05 -4.74
CA LEU A 55 -11.53 2.38 -5.71
C LEU A 55 -12.56 1.48 -5.02
N GLN A 56 -12.19 0.81 -3.93
CA GLN A 56 -13.12 0.02 -3.11
C GLN A 56 -14.16 0.92 -2.45
N ILE A 57 -13.74 2.06 -1.91
CA ILE A 57 -14.62 3.09 -1.36
C ILE A 57 -15.62 3.60 -2.41
N ILE A 58 -15.14 3.95 -3.61
CA ILE A 58 -16.01 4.36 -4.72
C ILE A 58 -16.98 3.25 -5.12
N SER A 59 -16.53 1.99 -5.10
CA SER A 59 -17.39 0.83 -5.40
C SER A 59 -18.49 0.64 -4.35
N ALA A 60 -18.19 0.88 -3.08
CA ALA A 60 -19.19 0.88 -2.02
C ALA A 60 -20.20 2.02 -2.20
N ALA A 61 -19.74 3.23 -2.53
CA ALA A 61 -20.61 4.36 -2.84
C ALA A 61 -21.52 4.07 -4.05
N LYS A 62 -21.01 3.42 -5.09
CA LYS A 62 -21.82 2.95 -6.24
C LYS A 62 -22.93 1.99 -5.81
N LEU A 63 -22.62 1.05 -4.92
CA LEU A 63 -23.61 0.11 -4.40
C LEU A 63 -24.67 0.81 -3.53
N ALA A 64 -24.25 1.78 -2.71
CA ALA A 64 -25.16 2.61 -1.91
C ALA A 64 -26.06 3.46 -2.82
N HIS A 65 -25.49 4.04 -3.88
CA HIS A 65 -26.21 4.82 -4.88
C HIS A 65 -27.21 3.98 -5.67
N ALA A 66 -26.87 2.73 -5.99
CA ALA A 66 -27.80 1.79 -6.62
C ALA A 66 -29.02 1.48 -5.72
N SER A 67 -28.83 1.53 -4.39
CA SER A 67 -29.91 1.33 -3.41
C SER A 67 -30.74 2.60 -3.18
N ASN A 68 -30.11 3.78 -3.26
CA ASN A 68 -30.79 5.07 -3.16
C ASN A 68 -30.22 6.09 -4.16
N ALA A 69 -30.86 6.18 -5.32
CA ALA A 69 -30.44 7.02 -6.44
C ALA A 69 -30.50 8.55 -6.17
N THR A 70 -31.08 8.97 -5.06
CA THR A 70 -31.20 10.39 -4.70
C THR A 70 -29.99 10.92 -3.95
N VAL A 71 -29.25 10.03 -3.28
CA VAL A 71 -28.01 10.40 -2.59
C VAL A 71 -26.91 10.54 -3.63
N GLN A 72 -26.13 11.60 -3.50
CA GLN A 72 -25.07 11.97 -4.45
C GLN A 72 -23.72 12.15 -3.73
N GLU A 73 -23.73 12.13 -2.39
CA GLU A 73 -22.54 12.27 -1.56
C GLU A 73 -22.61 11.26 -0.42
N TRP A 74 -21.48 10.58 -0.16
CA TRP A 74 -21.34 9.61 0.92
C TRP A 74 -20.07 9.91 1.69
N ASP A 75 -20.21 10.18 2.98
CA ASP A 75 -19.07 10.32 3.88
C ASP A 75 -18.60 8.94 4.40
N GLN A 76 -17.50 8.96 5.15
CA GLN A 76 -16.95 7.75 5.78
C GLN A 76 -17.96 7.03 6.69
N VAL A 77 -18.84 7.76 7.36
CA VAL A 77 -19.83 7.18 8.29
C VAL A 77 -20.92 6.45 7.51
N ALA A 78 -21.40 7.04 6.41
CA ALA A 78 -22.41 6.46 5.53
C ALA A 78 -21.93 5.18 4.83
N LEU A 79 -20.62 4.99 4.68
CA LEU A 79 -20.01 3.82 4.05
C LEU A 79 -19.35 2.86 5.04
N ALA A 80 -19.41 3.13 6.35
CA ALA A 80 -18.74 2.34 7.38
C ALA A 80 -19.16 0.86 7.39
N ASP A 81 -20.43 0.58 7.08
CA ASP A 81 -20.97 -0.79 7.01
C ASP A 81 -20.58 -1.53 5.72
N MET A 82 -20.06 -0.82 4.72
CA MET A 82 -19.77 -1.33 3.37
C MET A 82 -18.27 -1.45 3.08
N VAL A 83 -17.45 -0.71 3.82
CA VAL A 83 -15.99 -0.71 3.68
C VAL A 83 -15.36 -0.86 5.06
N GLU A 84 -14.71 -2.01 5.28
CA GLU A 84 -13.98 -2.26 6.52
C GLU A 84 -12.53 -1.78 6.43
N ASN A 85 -11.94 -1.48 7.59
CA ASN A 85 -10.51 -1.21 7.74
C ASN A 85 -9.96 -0.06 6.88
N VAL A 86 -10.78 0.94 6.53
CA VAL A 86 -10.28 2.16 5.89
C VAL A 86 -9.32 2.86 6.86
N LYS A 87 -8.04 2.96 6.50
CA LYS A 87 -6.97 3.52 7.35
C LYS A 87 -6.68 4.96 7.01
N ASP A 88 -7.72 5.73 6.69
CA ASP A 88 -7.56 7.15 6.40
C ASP A 88 -7.88 7.98 7.66
N PRO A 89 -6.89 8.58 8.33
CA PRO A 89 -7.10 9.33 9.57
C PRO A 89 -7.86 10.64 9.37
N ASP A 90 -7.86 11.19 8.15
CA ASP A 90 -8.43 12.50 7.84
C ASP A 90 -9.88 12.42 7.32
N GLY A 91 -10.39 11.20 7.16
CA GLY A 91 -11.70 10.92 6.61
C GLY A 91 -11.80 11.15 5.10
N PHE A 92 -12.91 10.72 4.49
CA PHE A 92 -13.14 10.84 3.06
C PHE A 92 -14.61 11.10 2.74
N THR A 93 -14.85 11.65 1.55
CA THR A 93 -16.19 11.80 0.99
C THR A 93 -16.18 11.40 -0.48
N VAL A 94 -17.11 10.53 -0.87
CA VAL A 94 -17.34 10.17 -2.27
C VAL A 94 -18.46 11.01 -2.82
N LYS A 95 -18.28 11.55 -4.02
CA LYS A 95 -19.29 12.32 -4.74
C LYS A 95 -19.65 11.62 -6.04
N TYR A 96 -20.92 11.73 -6.42
CA TYR A 96 -21.41 11.37 -7.74
C TYR A 96 -21.98 12.62 -8.42
N SER A 97 -21.61 12.83 -9.68
CA SER A 97 -22.12 13.93 -10.49
C SER A 97 -23.12 13.41 -11.53
N PRO A 98 -24.42 13.76 -11.46
CA PRO A 98 -25.43 13.31 -12.44
C PRO A 98 -25.13 13.77 -13.87
N THR A 99 -24.52 14.94 -13.99
CA THR A 99 -24.24 15.61 -15.26
C THR A 99 -23.15 14.88 -16.04
N THR A 100 -22.06 14.50 -15.36
CA THR A 100 -20.92 13.83 -15.99
C THR A 100 -20.97 12.31 -15.84
N LYS A 101 -21.87 11.78 -14.99
CA LYS A 101 -22.00 10.38 -14.60
C LYS A 101 -20.69 9.80 -14.04
N LYS A 102 -19.90 10.63 -13.37
CA LYS A 102 -18.61 10.24 -12.78
C LYS A 102 -18.69 10.18 -11.26
N TYR A 103 -17.91 9.29 -10.69
CA TYR A 103 -17.63 9.21 -9.26
C TYR A 103 -16.27 9.83 -8.97
N SER A 104 -16.17 10.49 -7.83
CA SER A 104 -14.94 11.09 -7.35
C SER A 104 -14.82 10.95 -5.84
N ILE A 105 -13.58 10.99 -5.34
CA ILE A 105 -13.26 10.92 -3.92
C ILE A 105 -12.51 12.19 -3.51
N VAL A 106 -12.86 12.71 -2.34
CA VAL A 106 -12.28 13.92 -1.72
C VAL A 106 -11.79 13.56 -0.32
N GLY A 107 -10.69 14.16 0.12
CA GLY A 107 -10.11 13.94 1.45
C GLY A 107 -9.19 12.72 1.55
N HIS A 108 -9.38 11.70 0.71
CA HIS A 108 -8.59 10.47 0.77
C HIS A 108 -7.13 10.66 0.27
N HIS A 109 -6.17 10.00 0.93
CA HIS A 109 -4.73 10.10 0.61
C HIS A 109 -4.35 9.63 -0.80
N SER A 110 -5.24 8.93 -1.51
CA SER A 110 -5.05 8.59 -2.92
C SER A 110 -4.87 9.83 -3.79
N ALA A 111 -5.47 10.97 -3.41
CA ALA A 111 -5.37 12.18 -4.19
C ALA A 111 -3.95 12.78 -4.22
N ALA A 112 -3.15 12.57 -3.15
CA ALA A 112 -1.73 12.96 -3.11
C ALA A 112 -0.84 12.15 -4.08
N ILE A 113 -1.32 10.99 -4.54
CA ILE A 113 -0.59 10.12 -5.48
C ILE A 113 -0.84 10.58 -6.91
N ILE A 114 -2.06 11.06 -7.18
CA ILE A 114 -2.51 11.47 -8.52
C ILE A 114 -2.14 12.92 -8.80
N ASP A 115 -2.30 13.81 -7.81
CA ASP A 115 -2.07 15.24 -7.95
C ASP A 115 -0.97 15.73 -6.99
N SER A 116 0.13 16.20 -7.58
CA SER A 116 1.26 16.82 -6.87
C SER A 116 0.91 18.10 -6.10
N GLY A 117 -0.23 18.73 -6.39
CA GLY A 117 -0.79 19.90 -5.70
C GLY A 117 -1.81 19.55 -4.62
N TYR A 118 -1.83 18.32 -4.12
CA TYR A 118 -2.82 17.82 -3.18
C TYR A 118 -3.07 18.74 -1.98
N THR A 119 -4.36 18.94 -1.72
CA THR A 119 -4.94 19.51 -0.52
C THR A 119 -6.03 18.55 -0.02
N ALA A 120 -6.45 18.65 1.23
CA ALA A 120 -7.56 17.83 1.75
C ALA A 120 -8.88 18.01 0.96
N THR A 121 -9.00 19.06 0.13
CA THR A 121 -10.14 19.33 -0.74
C THR A 121 -9.94 18.88 -2.19
N THR A 122 -8.78 18.33 -2.55
CA THR A 122 -8.51 17.86 -3.90
C THR A 122 -9.43 16.69 -4.22
N GLU A 123 -10.17 16.84 -5.30
CA GLU A 123 -11.11 15.85 -5.81
C GLU A 123 -10.44 15.04 -6.90
N VAL A 124 -10.45 13.71 -6.77
CA VAL A 124 -9.90 12.81 -7.77
C VAL A 124 -10.99 11.89 -8.27
N THR A 125 -11.10 11.79 -9.59
CA THR A 125 -12.12 10.98 -10.23
C THR A 125 -11.72 9.50 -10.28
N GLU A 126 -12.71 8.62 -10.33
CA GLU A 126 -12.49 7.18 -10.52
C GLU A 126 -11.63 6.89 -11.75
N THR A 127 -11.84 7.63 -12.85
CA THR A 127 -11.06 7.45 -14.08
C THR A 127 -9.57 7.73 -13.87
N GLU A 128 -9.23 8.74 -13.07
CA GLU A 128 -7.83 9.06 -12.78
C GLU A 128 -7.17 8.00 -11.91
N LEU A 129 -7.92 7.44 -10.94
CA LEU A 129 -7.46 6.34 -10.10
C LEU A 129 -7.24 5.04 -10.91
N LEU A 130 -8.15 4.73 -11.84
CA LEU A 130 -8.04 3.57 -12.72
C LEU A 130 -6.81 3.70 -13.65
N ASN A 131 -6.63 4.87 -14.26
CA ASN A 131 -5.47 5.16 -15.11
C ASN A 131 -4.15 4.97 -14.37
N TYR A 132 -4.07 5.39 -13.09
CA TYR A 132 -2.87 5.18 -12.27
C TYR A 132 -2.63 3.70 -11.94
N SER A 133 -3.70 2.94 -11.66
CA SER A 133 -3.62 1.50 -11.39
C SER A 133 -3.30 0.67 -12.64
N GLY A 134 -3.26 1.28 -13.83
CA GLY A 134 -3.01 0.60 -15.10
C GLY A 134 -4.23 -0.16 -15.65
N ASN A 135 -5.44 0.21 -15.21
CA ASN A 135 -6.72 -0.34 -15.68
C ASN A 135 -7.45 0.62 -16.63
#